data_AF-A0A418RJF2-F1
#
_entry.id   AF-A0A418RJF2-F1
#
_cell.length_a   1.000
_cell.length_b   1.000
_cell.length_c   1.000
_cell.angle_alpha   90.00
_cell.angle_beta   90.00
_cell.angle_gamma   90.00
#
_symmetry.space_group_name_H-M   'P 1'
#
loop_
_entity.id
_entity.type
_entity.pdbx_description
1 polymer ?
#
loop_
_entity_poly.entity_id
_entity_poly.type
_entity_poly.pdbx_seq_one_letter_code
_entity_poly.pdbx_strand_id
1 'polypeptide(L)' 'MLRVAIVENVTNIVDNIVVANSLDDWGQPGTFAIDVTDGPPCAPGWIYDPATGLFTDPSA' A
#
# COMPACT_ATOMS: atom_id res chain seq x y z
N MET A 1 -10.05 -3.31 12.54
CA MET A 1 -9.86 -2.25 11.52
C MET A 1 -8.38 -2.25 11.17
N LEU A 2 -8.08 -2.39 9.89
CA LEU A 2 -6.74 -2.45 9.33
C LEU A 2 -6.40 -1.08 8.74
N ARG A 3 -5.17 -0.61 8.89
CA ARG A 3 -4.66 0.45 8.02
C ARG A 3 -4.02 -0.21 6.82
N VAL A 4 -4.47 0.15 5.62
CA VAL A 4 -4.10 -0.54 4.40
C VAL A 4 -3.55 0.47 3.40
N ALA A 5 -2.40 0.16 2.82
CA ALA A 5 -1.87 0.86 1.65
C ALA A 5 -2.47 0.23 0.39
N ILE A 6 -3.07 1.06 -0.46
CA ILE A 6 -3.55 0.68 -1.79
C ILE A 6 -2.44 0.98 -2.77
N VAL A 7 -1.97 -0.06 -3.47
CA VAL A 7 -0.81 0.00 -4.35
C VAL A 7 -1.23 -0.32 -5.78
N GLU A 8 -0.82 0.51 -6.73
CA GLU A 8 -1.07 0.31 -8.15
C GLU A 8 -0.14 -0.77 -8.71
N ASN A 9 -0.71 -1.75 -9.44
CA ASN A 9 -0.03 -3.01 -9.75
C ASN A 9 1.05 -2.91 -10.83
N VAL A 10 1.09 -1.84 -11.62
CA VAL A 10 2.08 -1.67 -12.70
C VAL A 10 3.34 -0.97 -12.20
N THR A 11 3.16 0.05 -11.37
CA THR A 11 4.20 0.96 -10.89
C THR A 11 4.64 0.67 -9.46
N ASN A 12 3.85 -0.13 -8.73
CA ASN A 12 3.98 -0.35 -7.29
C ASN A 12 3.93 0.95 -6.46
N ILE A 13 3.30 2.00 -6.99
CA ILE A 13 3.13 3.26 -6.26
C ILE A 13 1.94 3.14 -5.30
N VAL A 14 2.13 3.58 -4.06
CA VAL A 14 1.05 3.75 -3.09
C VAL A 14 0.14 4.86 -3.59
N ASP A 15 -1.08 4.52 -3.97
CA ASP A 15 -2.09 5.46 -4.44
C ASP A 15 -2.83 6.11 -3.26
N ASN A 16 -3.13 5.31 -2.23
CA ASN A 16 -3.87 5.78 -1.06
C ASN A 16 -3.60 4.95 0.21
N ILE A 17 -3.96 5.51 1.38
CA ILE A 17 -3.97 4.80 2.66
C ILE A 17 -5.35 4.91 3.27
N VAL A 18 -5.99 3.76 3.52
CA VAL A 18 -7.39 3.68 3.97
C VAL A 18 -7.50 2.84 5.24
N VAL A 19 -8.63 2.99 5.94
CA VAL A 19 -8.98 2.10 7.06
C VAL A 19 -10.01 1.09 6.58
N ALA A 20 -9.69 -0.17 6.77
CA ALA A 20 -10.37 -1.32 6.20
C ALA A 20 -10.93 -2.29 7.25
N ASN A 21 -11.98 -3.02 6.88
CA ASN A 21 -12.49 -4.14 7.68
C ASN A 21 -11.78 -5.46 7.36
N SER A 22 -11.43 -5.70 6.09
CA SER A 22 -10.63 -6.83 5.60
C SER A 22 -9.73 -6.40 4.42
N LEU A 23 -8.74 -7.22 4.03
CA LEU A 23 -7.85 -6.94 2.89
C LEU A 23 -8.54 -7.13 1.52
N ASP A 24 -9.57 -7.97 1.46
CA ASP A 24 -10.23 -8.35 0.21
C ASP A 24 -11.27 -7.33 -0.30
N ASP A 25 -11.59 -6.31 0.50
CA ASP A 25 -12.73 -5.40 0.27
C ASP A 25 -12.36 -4.13 -0.54
N TRP A 26 -11.09 -3.96 -0.96
CA TRP A 26 -10.56 -2.66 -1.43
C TRP A 26 -10.05 -2.63 -2.87
N GLY A 27 -10.21 -3.71 -3.61
CA GLY A 27 -9.66 -3.83 -4.96
C GLY A 27 -10.40 -2.96 -5.99
N GLN A 28 -9.97 -1.71 -6.17
CA GLN A 28 -10.13 -1.09 -7.48
C GLN A 28 -9.35 -1.95 -8.50
N PRO A 29 -9.91 -2.21 -9.70
CA PRO A 29 -9.20 -2.98 -10.71
C PRO A 29 -7.79 -2.45 -10.97
N GLY A 30 -6.78 -3.32 -10.90
CA GLY A 30 -5.38 -2.92 -11.08
C GLY A 30 -4.66 -2.46 -9.81
N THR A 31 -5.26 -2.64 -8.63
CA THR A 31 -4.61 -2.36 -7.34
C THR A 31 -4.53 -3.61 -6.47
N PHE A 32 -3.62 -3.60 -5.50
CA PHE A 32 -3.58 -4.57 -4.41
C PHE A 32 -3.42 -3.86 -3.07
N ALA A 33 -3.80 -4.56 -2.00
CA ALA A 33 -3.85 -4.04 -0.63
C ALA A 33 -2.71 -4.64 0.21
N ILE A 34 -2.00 -3.79 0.95
CA ILE A 34 -0.96 -4.20 1.90
C ILE A 34 -1.36 -3.74 3.30
N ASP A 35 -1.36 -4.66 4.26
CA ASP A 35 -1.55 -4.33 5.67
C ASP A 35 -0.36 -3.54 6.20
N VAL A 36 -0.61 -2.32 6.65
CA VAL A 36 0.37 -1.40 7.24
C VAL A 36 -0.06 -0.99 8.66
N THR A 37 -0.91 -1.79 9.31
CA THR A 37 -1.40 -1.52 10.67
C THR A 37 -0.26 -1.42 11.67
N ASP A 38 0.67 -2.39 11.63
CA ASP A 38 1.86 -2.45 12.46
C ASP A 38 3.17 -2.29 11.65
N GLY A 39 3.03 -2.06 10.34
CA GLY A 39 4.13 -2.03 9.38
C GLY A 39 4.90 -0.70 9.35
N PRO A 40 5.97 -0.61 8.53
CA PRO A 40 6.69 0.63 8.33
C PRO A 40 5.75 1.75 7.87
N PRO A 41 5.96 3.00 8.30
CA PRO A 41 5.17 4.12 7.80
C PRO A 41 5.34 4.18 6.28
N CYS A 42 4.23 4.32 5.56
CA CYS A 42 4.23 4.66 4.14
C CYS A 42 3.31 5.87 3.92
N ALA A 43 3.43 6.49 2.75
CA ALA A 43 2.58 7.60 2.33
C ALA A 43 2.21 7.43 0.84
N PRO A 44 1.11 8.06 0.38
CA PRO A 44 0.83 8.15 -1.04
C PRO A 44 2.02 8.70 -1.83
N GLY A 45 2.32 8.09 -2.98
CA GLY A 45 3.48 8.39 -3.81
C GLY A 45 4.75 7.58 -3.47
N TRP A 46 4.78 6.86 -2.34
CA TRP A 46 5.88 5.96 -2.03
C TRP A 46 5.83 4.71 -2.92
N ILE A 47 6.98 4.06 -3.10
CA ILE A 47 7.11 2.87 -3.94
C ILE A 47 7.20 1.63 -3.04
N TYR A 48 6.31 0.67 -3.24
CA TYR A 48 6.35 -0.64 -2.59
C TYR A 48 7.24 -1.60 -3.37
N ASP A 49 8.12 -2.31 -2.67
CA ASP A 49 8.89 -3.41 -3.26
C ASP A 49 8.25 -4.75 -2.86
N PRO A 50 7.59 -5.47 -3.79
CA PRO A 50 6.95 -6.75 -3.48
C PRO A 50 7.94 -7.87 -3.15
N ALA A 51 9.22 -7.74 -3.51
CA ALA A 51 10.24 -8.75 -3.18
C ALA A 51 10.68 -8.67 -1.72
N THR A 52 10.70 -7.46 -1.14
CA THR A 52 11.17 -7.21 0.22
C THR A 52 10.06 -6.87 1.21
N GLY A 53 8.88 -6.47 0.71
CA GLY A 53 7.77 -5.98 1.53
C GLY A 53 8.01 -4.58 2.12
N LEU A 54 8.99 -3.84 1.59
CA LEU A 54 9.38 -2.53 2.10
C LEU A 54 8.85 -1.39 1.22
N PHE A 55 8.73 -0.20 1.81
CA PHE A 55 8.37 1.01 1.09
C PHE A 55 9.56 1.97 1.02
N THR A 56 9.70 2.65 -0.11
CA THR A 56 10.74 3.66 -0.37
C THR A 56 10.09 5.02 -0.59
N ASP A 57 10.56 6.03 0.14
CA ASP A 57 10.22 7.44 -0.12
C ASP A 57 11.11 7.97 -1.27
N PRO A 58 10.54 8.28 -2.44
CA PRO A 58 11.32 8.80 -3.56
C PRO A 58 11.82 10.24 -3.34
N SER A 59 11.38 10.93 -2.29
CA SER A 59 11.77 12.31 -1.95
C SER A 59 12.83 12.42 -0.85
N ALA A 60 13.24 11.29 -0.26
CA ALA A 60 14.24 11.23 0.81
C ALA A 60 15.69 11.43 0.33
#